data_AF-A0A2M7J908-F1
#
_entry.id   AF-A0A2M7J908-F1
#
_cell.length_a   1.000
_cell.length_b   1.000
_cell.length_c   1.000
_cell.angle_alpha   90.00
_cell.angle_beta   90.00
_cell.angle_gamma   90.00
#
_symmetry.space_group_name_H-M   'P 1'
#
loop_
_entity.id
_entity.type
_entity.pdbx_description
1 polymer ?
#
loop_
_entity_poly.entity_id
_entity_poly.type
_entity_poly.pdbx_seq_one_letter_code
_entity_poly.pdbx_strand_id
1 'polypeptide(L)'
;KFSALAVIALVAAAAILLNPYGIRAVLHPFKYLYGSTHMHMSYIMEWMSPDFHSAHGKALILFVSLTLLSFIFSPEKPAVRDLFLYFSFLAASLCSARNTPLFIIVSSPPAAKHMALALKDFLKRLSGSSAQAVAKSKTLYALNYFLVAALAFTVFSAYRKNFRDGYLQENELPVKAAAEIARLKPSRILNPYHWGGYLIYSGVEVFIDGRADFYPGEFLEDFFQSTGLLKNPADFFSRYEFDYIIWEKNSPLTFYISNSPEWELLYSDEVSVIYRRRNFLGDGRIKNRGYTDPTADA
;
A
#
# COMPACT_ATOMS: atom_id res chain seq x y z
N LYS A 1 15.62 20.53 32.22
CA LYS A 1 14.59 20.29 31.17
C LYS A 1 14.85 19.01 30.36
N PHE A 2 16.10 18.66 30.02
CA PHE A 2 16.44 17.38 29.38
C PHE A 2 16.22 16.14 30.27
N SER A 3 16.27 16.28 31.60
CA SER A 3 16.09 15.17 32.55
C SER A 3 14.73 14.49 32.45
N ALA A 4 13.64 15.25 32.28
CA ALA A 4 12.30 14.68 32.16
C ALA A 4 12.13 13.87 30.86
N LEU A 5 12.63 14.38 29.72
CA LEU A 5 12.58 13.66 28.45
C LEU A 5 13.45 12.40 28.47
N ALA A 6 14.63 12.45 29.10
CA ALA A 6 15.49 11.28 29.25
C ALA A 6 14.82 10.21 30.12
N VAL A 7 14.20 10.60 31.24
CA VAL A 7 13.44 9.68 32.11
C VAL A 7 12.25 9.09 31.34
N ILE A 8 11.48 9.90 30.62
CA ILE A 8 10.35 9.42 29.81
C ILE A 8 10.84 8.44 28.74
N ALA A 9 11.95 8.73 28.05
CA ALA A 9 12.52 7.83 27.05
C ALA A 9 12.97 6.49 27.64
N LEU A 10 13.61 6.51 28.82
CA LEU A 10 14.02 5.29 29.52
C LEU A 10 12.82 4.47 30.01
N VAL A 11 11.82 5.12 30.62
CA VAL A 11 10.59 4.46 31.06
C VAL A 11 9.84 3.88 29.87
N ALA A 12 9.74 4.61 28.75
CA ALA A 12 9.13 4.10 27.53
C ALA A 12 9.92 2.90 26.96
N ALA A 13 11.25 2.97 26.91
CA ALA A 13 12.09 1.87 26.46
C ALA A 13 11.93 0.61 27.33
N ALA A 14 11.85 0.77 28.65
CA ALA A 14 11.58 -0.33 29.58
C ALA A 14 10.15 -0.87 29.42
N ALA A 15 9.16 0.01 29.25
CA ALA A 15 7.76 -0.36 29.07
C ALA A 15 7.54 -1.19 27.80
N ILE A 16 8.28 -0.92 26.71
CA ILE A 16 8.22 -1.72 25.49
C ILE A 16 8.58 -3.20 25.76
N LEU A 17 9.44 -3.49 26.73
CA LEU A 17 9.81 -4.87 27.08
C LEU A 17 8.74 -5.59 27.90
N LEU A 18 7.76 -4.87 28.46
CA LEU A 18 6.66 -5.42 29.24
C LEU A 18 5.54 -5.96 28.34
N ASN A 19 5.88 -6.92 27.48
CA ASN A 19 4.93 -7.66 26.64
C ASN A 19 5.33 -9.15 26.59
N PRO A 20 4.41 -10.07 26.23
CA PRO A 20 4.69 -11.52 26.20
C PRO A 20 5.87 -11.94 25.30
N TYR A 21 6.24 -11.11 24.33
CA TYR A 21 7.34 -11.33 23.39
C TYR A 21 8.66 -10.68 23.83
N GLY A 22 8.64 -9.77 24.82
CA GLY A 22 9.81 -9.08 25.36
C GLY A 22 10.66 -8.40 24.28
N ILE A 23 11.97 -8.65 24.31
CA ILE A 23 12.92 -8.11 23.33
C ILE A 23 12.65 -8.56 21.89
N ARG A 24 11.96 -9.70 21.68
CA ARG A 24 11.65 -10.18 20.33
C ARG A 24 10.72 -9.24 19.58
N ALA A 25 9.80 -8.57 20.28
CA ALA A 25 8.96 -7.52 19.69
C ALA A 25 9.81 -6.34 19.17
N VAL A 26 10.83 -5.93 19.93
CA VAL A 26 11.75 -4.84 19.56
C VAL A 26 12.60 -5.23 18.35
N LEU A 27 13.05 -6.48 18.29
CA LEU A 27 13.90 -6.98 17.20
C LEU A 27 13.11 -7.33 15.94
N HIS A 28 11.78 -7.47 16.02
CA HIS A 28 10.96 -7.93 14.91
C HIS A 28 11.03 -7.01 13.67
N PRO A 29 10.90 -5.67 13.77
CA PRO A 29 11.05 -4.80 12.60
C PRO A 29 12.41 -4.91 11.93
N PHE A 30 13.49 -5.11 12.70
CA PHE A 30 14.83 -5.30 12.15
C PHE A 30 14.96 -6.63 11.42
N LYS A 31 14.39 -7.71 11.97
CA LYS A 31 14.33 -9.01 11.28
C LYS A 31 13.48 -8.93 10.02
N TYR A 32 12.39 -8.19 10.06
CA TYR A 32 11.54 -7.97 8.90
C TYR A 32 12.28 -7.22 7.79
N LEU A 33 12.99 -6.15 8.13
CA LEU A 33 13.72 -5.29 7.18
C LEU A 33 15.02 -5.91 6.66
N TYR A 34 15.76 -6.65 7.48
CA TYR A 34 17.12 -7.13 7.16
C TYR A 34 17.25 -8.66 7.15
N GLY A 35 16.19 -9.40 7.45
CA GLY A 35 16.17 -10.85 7.41
C GLY A 35 15.86 -11.41 6.02
N SER A 36 15.63 -12.72 5.95
CA SER A 36 15.27 -13.44 4.73
C SER A 36 13.93 -13.00 4.11
N THR A 37 13.13 -12.21 4.82
CA THR A 37 11.86 -11.61 4.37
C THR A 37 12.04 -10.30 3.60
N HIS A 38 13.27 -9.80 3.43
CA HIS A 38 13.52 -8.55 2.68
C HIS A 38 12.99 -8.60 1.24
N MET A 39 12.96 -9.80 0.63
CA MET A 39 12.48 -10.02 -0.74
C MET A 39 11.05 -9.53 -0.97
N HIS A 40 10.20 -9.50 0.07
CA HIS A 40 8.82 -9.01 0.01
C HIS A 40 8.72 -7.55 -0.41
N MET A 41 9.76 -6.75 -0.12
CA MET A 41 9.81 -5.32 -0.44
C MET A 41 9.83 -5.05 -1.95
N SER A 42 10.24 -6.03 -2.76
CA SER A 42 10.25 -5.93 -4.22
C SER A 42 8.89 -6.22 -4.87
N TYR A 43 7.97 -6.87 -4.15
CA TYR A 43 6.68 -7.32 -4.68
C TYR A 43 5.48 -6.55 -4.11
N ILE A 44 5.63 -5.95 -2.92
CA ILE A 44 4.57 -5.19 -2.28
C ILE A 44 4.69 -3.72 -2.68
N MET A 45 3.69 -3.21 -3.39
CA MET A 45 3.69 -1.86 -3.97
C MET A 45 4.03 -0.75 -2.96
N GLU A 46 3.62 -0.88 -1.68
CA GLU A 46 3.91 0.11 -0.64
C GLU A 46 5.41 0.30 -0.37
N TRP A 47 6.20 -0.76 -0.57
CA TRP A 47 7.64 -0.78 -0.33
C TRP A 47 8.45 -0.36 -1.55
N MET A 48 7.84 -0.36 -2.73
CA MET A 48 8.46 0.10 -3.98
C MET A 48 8.54 1.62 -4.04
N SER A 49 9.37 2.14 -4.95
CA SER A 49 9.44 3.58 -5.24
C SER A 49 8.10 4.11 -5.78
N PRO A 50 7.79 5.40 -5.56
CA PRO A 50 6.59 6.01 -6.12
C PRO A 50 6.56 5.90 -7.66
N ASP A 51 5.41 5.55 -8.23
CA ASP A 51 5.21 5.65 -9.67
C ASP A 51 5.04 7.12 -10.08
N PHE A 52 6.07 7.68 -10.71
CA PHE A 52 6.11 9.07 -11.19
C PHE A 52 5.21 9.35 -12.40
N HIS A 53 4.66 8.32 -13.06
CA HIS A 53 3.69 8.50 -14.15
C HIS A 53 2.26 8.66 -13.60
N SER A 54 1.98 8.12 -12.41
CA SER A 54 0.72 8.28 -11.70
C SER A 54 0.44 9.74 -11.32
N ALA A 55 -0.84 10.06 -11.06
CA ALA A 55 -1.23 11.37 -10.54
C ALA A 55 -0.56 11.68 -9.18
N HIS A 56 -0.44 10.67 -8.32
CA HIS A 56 0.22 10.78 -7.01
C HIS A 56 1.71 11.09 -7.15
N GLY A 57 2.42 10.41 -8.05
CA GLY A 57 3.84 10.66 -8.32
C GLY A 57 4.09 12.04 -8.94
N LYS A 58 3.22 12.50 -9.84
CA LYS A 58 3.26 13.87 -10.38
C LYS A 58 3.04 14.91 -9.29
N ALA A 59 2.10 14.69 -8.38
CA ALA A 59 1.87 15.56 -7.24
C ALA A 59 3.09 15.61 -6.30
N LEU A 60 3.75 14.48 -6.07
CA LEU A 60 5.01 14.40 -5.31
C LEU A 60 6.12 15.22 -5.99
N ILE A 61 6.34 15.07 -7.30
CA ILE A 61 7.33 15.85 -8.05
C ILE A 61 7.05 17.34 -7.93
N LEU A 62 5.79 17.75 -8.08
CA LEU A 62 5.39 19.15 -7.94
C LEU A 62 5.70 19.66 -6.53
N PHE A 63 5.35 18.91 -5.48
CA PHE A 63 5.61 19.30 -4.10
C PHE A 63 7.11 19.42 -3.78
N VAL A 64 7.93 18.46 -4.22
CA VAL A 64 9.40 18.49 -4.11
C VAL A 64 9.93 19.75 -4.80
N SER A 65 9.49 19.99 -6.04
CA SER A 65 9.94 21.13 -6.85
C SER A 65 9.58 22.45 -6.19
N LEU A 66 8.32 22.63 -5.77
CA LEU A 66 7.86 23.83 -5.08
C LEU A 66 8.62 24.07 -3.76
N THR A 67 8.90 23.01 -3.00
CA THR A 67 9.67 23.13 -1.75
C THR A 67 11.11 23.57 -2.03
N LEU A 68 11.79 22.96 -2.99
CA LEU A 68 13.15 23.35 -3.39
C LEU A 68 13.20 24.80 -3.92
N LEU A 69 12.28 25.17 -4.80
CA LEU A 69 12.18 26.54 -5.30
C LEU A 69 11.91 27.53 -4.16
N SER A 70 11.11 27.15 -3.16
CA SER A 70 10.89 27.97 -1.98
C SER A 70 12.18 28.22 -1.20
N PHE A 71 13.05 27.21 -1.04
CA PHE A 71 14.33 27.35 -0.36
C PHE A 71 15.33 28.20 -1.16
N ILE A 72 15.30 28.11 -2.49
CA ILE A 72 16.20 28.85 -3.39
C ILE A 72 15.83 30.34 -3.43
N PHE A 73 14.54 30.65 -3.58
CA PHE A 73 14.06 32.03 -3.73
C PHE A 73 13.74 32.73 -2.41
N SER A 74 13.83 32.02 -1.28
CA SER A 74 13.64 32.65 0.02
C SER A 74 14.82 33.59 0.32
N PRO A 75 14.56 34.82 0.81
CA PRO A 75 15.62 35.71 1.28
C PRO A 75 16.34 35.16 2.53
N GLU A 76 15.72 34.22 3.25
CA GLU A 76 16.33 33.54 4.39
C GLU A 76 16.82 32.15 3.99
N LYS A 77 18.04 31.81 4.42
CA LYS A 77 18.53 30.44 4.25
C LYS A 77 17.73 29.47 5.12
N PRO A 78 17.33 28.29 4.60
CA PRO A 78 16.71 27.26 5.41
C PRO A 78 17.66 26.77 6.50
N ALA A 79 17.10 26.45 7.67
CA ALA A 79 17.90 25.92 8.76
C ALA A 79 18.48 24.54 8.37
N VAL A 80 19.68 24.21 8.87
CA VAL A 80 20.32 22.90 8.61
C VAL A 80 19.39 21.75 9.00
N ARG A 81 18.64 21.90 10.10
CA ARG A 81 17.61 20.95 10.54
C ARG A 81 16.55 20.73 9.45
N ASP A 82 16.06 21.80 8.83
CA ASP A 82 14.97 21.73 7.87
C ASP A 82 15.45 21.09 6.56
N LEU A 83 16.69 21.38 6.13
CA LEU A 83 17.35 20.68 5.02
C LEU A 83 17.55 19.20 5.31
N PHE A 84 18.05 18.86 6.51
CA PHE A 84 18.25 17.48 6.92
C PHE A 84 16.92 16.70 6.90
N LEU A 85 15.88 17.23 7.55
CA LEU A 85 14.56 16.62 7.55
C LEU A 85 13.99 16.47 6.13
N TYR A 86 14.11 17.50 5.29
CA TYR A 86 13.66 17.45 3.91
C TYR A 86 14.36 16.34 3.12
N PHE A 87 15.70 16.33 3.10
CA PHE A 87 16.45 15.36 2.29
C PHE A 87 16.35 13.93 2.83
N SER A 88 16.33 13.72 4.14
CA SER A 88 16.19 12.39 4.73
C SER A 88 14.83 11.78 4.45
N PHE A 89 13.74 12.55 4.61
CA PHE A 89 12.40 12.05 4.32
C PHE A 89 12.10 11.98 2.81
N LEU A 90 12.70 12.87 2.01
CA LEU A 90 12.66 12.74 0.55
C LEU A 90 13.31 11.43 0.12
N ALA A 91 14.54 11.15 0.59
CA ALA A 91 15.21 9.88 0.30
C ALA A 91 14.34 8.69 0.73
N ALA A 92 13.75 8.72 1.92
CA ALA A 92 12.85 7.68 2.40
C ALA A 92 11.60 7.51 1.50
N SER A 93 11.01 8.62 1.04
CA SER A 93 9.85 8.64 0.12
C SER A 93 10.19 8.13 -1.27
N LEU A 94 11.40 8.41 -1.78
CA LEU A 94 11.87 7.90 -3.06
C LEU A 94 12.21 6.41 -3.00
N CYS A 95 12.70 5.93 -1.84
CA CYS A 95 12.94 4.50 -1.62
C CYS A 95 11.63 3.70 -1.47
N SER A 96 10.62 4.26 -0.81
CA SER A 96 9.35 3.58 -0.56
C SER A 96 8.17 4.54 -0.53
N ALA A 97 7.16 4.25 -1.35
CA ALA A 97 5.96 5.07 -1.50
C ALA A 97 5.23 5.31 -0.17
N ARG A 98 5.31 4.36 0.77
CA ARG A 98 4.70 4.50 2.12
C ARG A 98 5.25 5.67 2.95
N ASN A 99 6.46 6.13 2.65
CA ASN A 99 7.09 7.25 3.38
C ASN A 99 6.67 8.62 2.81
N THR A 100 5.95 8.65 1.69
CA THR A 100 5.51 9.90 1.04
C THR A 100 4.65 10.79 1.95
N PRO A 101 3.65 10.28 2.69
CA PRO A 101 2.87 11.11 3.61
C PRO A 101 3.73 11.73 4.71
N LEU A 102 4.69 10.98 5.26
CA LEU A 102 5.60 11.48 6.28
C LEU A 102 6.50 12.60 5.73
N PHE A 103 7.02 12.44 4.52
CA PHE A 103 7.78 13.48 3.84
C PHE A 103 6.98 14.77 3.64
N ILE A 104 5.72 14.65 3.20
CA ILE A 104 4.84 15.80 3.03
C ILE A 104 4.62 16.50 4.38
N ILE A 105 4.30 15.76 5.44
CA ILE A 105 4.04 16.34 6.78
C ILE A 105 5.27 17.08 7.31
N VAL A 106 6.44 16.45 7.23
CA VAL A 106 7.69 17.00 7.77
C VAL A 106 8.17 18.21 6.98
N SER A 107 8.01 18.20 5.65
CA SER A 107 8.50 19.25 4.75
C SER A 107 7.53 20.41 4.60
N SER A 108 6.24 20.23 4.91
CA SER A 108 5.22 21.26 4.72
C SER A 108 5.49 22.55 5.52
N PRO A 109 5.83 22.52 6.83
CA PRO A 109 6.11 23.73 7.58
C PRO A 109 7.27 24.58 7.04
N PRO A 110 8.49 24.02 6.78
CA PRO A 110 9.57 24.81 6.19
C PRO A 110 9.23 25.26 4.76
N ALA A 111 8.59 24.42 3.94
CA ALA A 111 8.14 24.81 2.61
C ALA A 111 7.20 26.03 2.66
N ALA A 112 6.19 26.01 3.53
CA ALA A 112 5.24 27.11 3.69
C ALA A 112 5.92 28.41 4.17
N LYS A 113 6.83 28.32 5.15
CA LYS A 113 7.60 29.47 5.63
C LYS A 113 8.41 30.09 4.49
N HIS A 114 9.22 29.29 3.81
CA HIS A 114 10.13 29.81 2.78
C HIS A 114 9.38 30.29 1.54
N MET A 115 8.26 29.65 1.19
CA MET A 115 7.37 30.10 0.12
C MET A 115 6.75 31.46 0.44
N ALA A 116 6.27 31.66 1.67
CA ALA A 116 5.70 32.93 2.11
C ALA A 116 6.75 34.07 2.08
N LEU A 117 7.99 33.77 2.46
CA LEU A 117 9.10 34.72 2.39
C LEU A 117 9.48 35.06 0.94
N ALA A 118 9.56 34.05 0.06
CA ALA A 118 9.89 34.22 -1.35
C ALA A 118 8.83 35.05 -2.10
N LEU A 119 7.54 34.83 -1.78
CA LEU A 119 6.43 35.55 -2.41
C LEU A 119 6.12 36.91 -1.76
N LYS A 120 6.79 37.27 -0.66
CA LYS A 120 6.46 38.46 0.14
C LYS A 120 6.44 39.75 -0.68
N ASP A 121 7.47 39.99 -1.49
CA ASP A 121 7.57 41.23 -2.25
C ASP A 121 6.69 41.24 -3.50
N PHE A 122 6.47 40.08 -4.12
CA PHE A 122 5.48 39.91 -5.18
C PHE A 122 4.07 40.24 -4.67
N LEU A 123 3.68 39.71 -3.51
CA LEU A 123 2.39 39.97 -2.88
C LEU A 123 2.22 41.43 -2.43
N LYS A 124 3.29 42.08 -1.94
CA LYS A 124 3.25 43.53 -1.68
C LYS A 124 2.98 44.35 -2.94
N ARG A 125 3.64 44.01 -4.06
CA ARG A 125 3.45 44.70 -5.35
C ARG A 125 2.02 44.55 -5.88
N LEU A 126 1.45 43.35 -5.79
CA LEU A 126 0.06 43.13 -6.23
C LEU A 126 -0.98 43.78 -5.32
N SER A 127 -0.74 43.85 -4.01
CA SER A 127 -1.72 44.40 -3.06
C SER A 127 -1.60 45.91 -2.84
N GLY A 128 -0.55 46.55 -3.36
CA GLY A 128 -0.27 47.98 -3.16
C GLY A 128 -0.06 48.39 -1.69
N SER A 129 0.06 47.42 -0.78
CA SER A 129 -0.03 47.64 0.67
C SER A 129 1.15 46.99 1.41
N SER A 130 1.48 47.49 2.60
CA SER A 130 2.58 46.93 3.41
C SER A 130 2.32 45.46 3.78
N ALA A 131 3.38 44.66 4.00
CA ALA A 131 3.23 43.24 4.36
C ALA A 131 2.34 42.99 5.61
N GLN A 132 2.24 43.95 6.52
CA GLN A 132 1.34 43.89 7.68
C GLN A 132 -0.13 44.16 7.32
N ALA A 133 -0.40 44.97 6.31
CA ALA A 133 -1.75 45.14 5.77
C ALA A 133 -2.21 43.91 4.98
N VAL A 134 -1.29 43.25 4.25
CA VAL A 134 -1.53 41.97 3.57
C VAL A 134 -1.88 40.86 4.57
N ALA A 135 -1.11 40.71 5.65
CA ALA A 135 -1.39 39.73 6.71
C ALA A 135 -2.71 39.97 7.48
N LYS A 136 -3.27 41.18 7.41
CA LYS A 136 -4.58 41.55 7.97
C LYS A 136 -5.69 41.67 6.92
N SER A 137 -5.41 41.30 5.67
CA SER A 137 -6.36 41.42 4.56
C SER A 137 -7.51 40.43 4.73
N LYS A 138 -8.73 40.96 4.89
CA LYS A 138 -9.96 40.15 4.93
C LYS A 138 -10.08 39.24 3.69
N THR A 139 -9.58 39.68 2.54
CA THR A 139 -9.58 38.92 1.29
C THR A 139 -8.66 37.70 1.36
N LEU A 140 -7.48 37.81 1.96
CA LEU A 140 -6.58 36.67 2.12
C LEU A 140 -7.07 35.68 3.18
N TYR A 141 -7.71 36.16 4.24
CA TYR A 141 -8.44 35.28 5.17
C TYR A 141 -9.58 34.56 4.45
N ALA A 142 -10.39 35.28 3.68
CA ALA A 142 -11.49 34.68 2.90
C ALA A 142 -10.97 33.64 1.91
N LEU A 143 -9.87 33.92 1.21
CA LEU A 143 -9.21 32.96 0.31
C LEU A 143 -8.68 31.74 1.07
N ASN A 144 -8.02 31.94 2.22
CA ASN A 144 -7.54 30.83 3.04
C ASN A 144 -8.71 29.96 3.53
N TYR A 145 -9.75 30.57 4.12
CA TYR A 145 -10.95 29.84 4.51
C TYR A 145 -11.62 29.12 3.33
N PHE A 146 -11.65 29.74 2.16
CA PHE A 146 -12.14 29.09 0.94
C PHE A 146 -11.29 27.89 0.54
N LEU A 147 -9.96 28.01 0.53
CA LEU A 147 -9.05 26.89 0.20
C LEU A 147 -9.15 25.76 1.23
N VAL A 148 -9.25 26.09 2.52
CA VAL A 148 -9.47 25.11 3.60
C VAL A 148 -10.83 24.44 3.45
N ALA A 149 -11.89 25.20 3.16
CA ALA A 149 -13.22 24.65 2.93
C ALA A 149 -13.27 23.77 1.66
N ALA A 150 -12.61 24.18 0.59
CA ALA A 150 -12.50 23.40 -0.65
C ALA A 150 -11.70 22.11 -0.44
N LEU A 151 -10.60 22.17 0.32
CA LEU A 151 -9.86 20.98 0.73
C LEU A 151 -10.73 20.06 1.59
N ALA A 152 -11.38 20.59 2.62
CA ALA A 152 -12.28 19.82 3.49
C ALA A 152 -13.42 19.18 2.70
N PHE A 153 -14.02 19.91 1.75
CA PHE A 153 -15.04 19.40 0.85
C PHE A 153 -14.50 18.29 -0.06
N THR A 154 -13.29 18.45 -0.60
CA THR A 154 -12.64 17.43 -1.43
C THR A 154 -12.37 16.16 -0.63
N VAL A 155 -11.82 16.29 0.59
CA VAL A 155 -11.60 15.16 1.50
C VAL A 155 -12.93 14.50 1.88
N PHE A 156 -13.95 15.29 2.21
CA PHE A 156 -15.28 14.78 2.55
C PHE A 156 -15.96 14.06 1.38
N SER A 157 -15.87 14.62 0.17
CA SER A 157 -16.42 14.03 -1.05
C SER A 157 -15.71 12.72 -1.39
N ALA A 158 -14.38 12.71 -1.33
CA ALA A 158 -13.58 11.50 -1.51
C ALA A 158 -13.94 10.44 -0.46
N TYR A 159 -14.02 10.81 0.82
CA TYR A 159 -14.44 9.91 1.89
C TYR A 159 -15.82 9.33 1.62
N ARG A 160 -16.80 10.17 1.28
CA ARG A 160 -18.17 9.74 1.01
C ARG A 160 -18.21 8.75 -0.17
N LYS A 161 -17.62 9.11 -1.31
CA LYS A 161 -17.59 8.26 -2.50
C LYS A 161 -16.92 6.92 -2.22
N ASN A 162 -15.76 6.95 -1.58
CA ASN A 162 -14.91 5.77 -1.42
C ASN A 162 -15.40 4.82 -0.32
N PHE A 163 -15.90 5.36 0.80
CA PHE A 163 -16.21 4.56 2.00
C PHE A 163 -17.69 4.46 2.33
N ARG A 164 -18.48 5.52 2.07
CA ARG A 164 -19.93 5.51 2.37
C ARG A 164 -20.73 4.93 1.22
N ASP A 165 -20.42 5.35 0.00
CA ASP A 165 -21.15 4.96 -1.21
C ASP A 165 -20.57 3.68 -1.85
N GLY A 166 -19.53 3.07 -1.24
CA GLY A 166 -19.02 1.76 -1.61
C GLY A 166 -18.13 1.69 -2.87
N TYR A 167 -17.78 2.82 -3.50
CA TYR A 167 -17.12 2.83 -4.82
C TYR A 167 -15.78 2.07 -4.88
N LEU A 168 -14.91 2.21 -3.87
CA LEU A 168 -13.65 1.44 -3.83
C LEU A 168 -13.90 -0.04 -3.53
N GLN A 169 -14.95 -0.34 -2.76
CA GLN A 169 -15.31 -1.72 -2.46
C GLN A 169 -15.73 -2.42 -3.74
N GLU A 170 -16.59 -1.82 -4.58
CA GLU A 170 -17.11 -2.51 -5.76
C GLU A 170 -16.13 -2.59 -6.94
N ASN A 171 -15.19 -1.64 -7.08
CA ASN A 171 -14.29 -1.57 -8.23
C ASN A 171 -12.86 -2.07 -7.97
N GLU A 172 -12.41 -2.14 -6.72
CA GLU A 172 -11.06 -2.62 -6.37
C GLU A 172 -11.08 -3.91 -5.54
N LEU A 173 -12.18 -4.18 -4.82
CA LEU A 173 -12.32 -5.37 -3.99
C LEU A 173 -13.31 -6.36 -4.62
N PRO A 174 -13.16 -7.67 -4.35
CA PRO A 174 -13.99 -8.69 -4.95
C PRO A 174 -15.31 -8.84 -4.17
N VAL A 175 -16.10 -7.78 -3.98
CA VAL A 175 -17.29 -7.81 -3.09
C VAL A 175 -18.26 -8.92 -3.45
N LYS A 176 -18.65 -9.00 -4.73
CA LYS A 176 -19.62 -9.99 -5.21
C LYS A 176 -19.01 -11.39 -5.26
N ALA A 177 -17.78 -11.53 -5.77
CA ALA A 177 -17.08 -12.81 -5.78
C ALA A 177 -16.80 -13.35 -4.36
N ALA A 178 -16.53 -12.48 -3.37
CA ALA A 178 -16.36 -12.86 -1.97
C ALA A 178 -17.66 -13.46 -1.40
N ALA A 179 -18.82 -12.87 -1.72
CA ALA A 179 -20.10 -13.42 -1.32
C ALA A 179 -20.39 -14.79 -1.99
N GLU A 180 -20.04 -14.95 -3.27
CA GLU A 180 -20.21 -16.22 -3.98
C GLU A 180 -19.27 -17.30 -3.45
N ILE A 181 -17.97 -17.00 -3.27
CA ILE A 181 -17.00 -17.99 -2.79
C ILE A 181 -17.28 -18.43 -1.35
N ALA A 182 -17.79 -17.52 -0.50
CA ALA A 182 -18.21 -17.86 0.86
C ALA A 182 -19.33 -18.91 0.90
N ARG A 183 -20.24 -18.90 -0.08
CA ARG A 183 -21.31 -19.91 -0.21
C ARG A 183 -20.78 -21.27 -0.61
N LEU A 184 -19.69 -21.31 -1.38
CA LEU A 184 -19.07 -22.53 -1.89
C LEU A 184 -18.24 -23.26 -0.82
N LYS A 185 -17.88 -22.58 0.28
CA LYS A 185 -17.08 -23.12 1.40
C LYS A 185 -15.85 -23.91 0.92
N PRO A 186 -14.93 -23.24 0.19
CA PRO A 186 -13.77 -23.91 -0.36
C PRO A 186 -12.85 -24.43 0.75
N SER A 187 -12.31 -25.64 0.58
CA SER A 187 -11.27 -26.16 1.48
C SER A 187 -9.90 -25.57 1.16
N ARG A 188 -9.56 -25.43 -0.14
CA ARG A 188 -8.29 -24.86 -0.59
C ARG A 188 -8.56 -23.84 -1.70
N ILE A 189 -8.40 -22.57 -1.35
CA ILE A 189 -8.60 -21.45 -2.28
C ILE A 189 -7.27 -20.79 -2.61
N LEU A 190 -7.06 -20.40 -3.86
CA LEU A 190 -6.01 -19.43 -4.21
C LEU A 190 -6.63 -18.03 -4.31
N ASN A 191 -6.05 -17.06 -3.62
CA ASN A 191 -6.46 -15.65 -3.67
C ASN A 191 -5.25 -14.72 -3.82
N PRO A 192 -5.40 -13.51 -4.37
CA PRO A 192 -4.31 -12.55 -4.44
C PRO A 192 -4.01 -11.95 -3.07
N TYR A 193 -2.73 -11.64 -2.84
CA TYR A 193 -2.19 -11.08 -1.59
C TYR A 193 -3.00 -9.89 -1.07
N HIS A 194 -3.33 -8.94 -1.95
CA HIS A 194 -3.97 -7.69 -1.58
C HIS A 194 -5.48 -7.83 -1.25
N TRP A 195 -6.15 -8.92 -1.67
CA TRP A 195 -7.54 -9.19 -1.30
C TRP A 195 -7.68 -9.99 0.01
N GLY A 196 -6.61 -10.60 0.51
CA GLY A 196 -6.71 -11.51 1.67
C GLY A 196 -7.37 -10.89 2.89
N GLY A 197 -7.07 -9.63 3.21
CA GLY A 197 -7.71 -8.92 4.32
C GLY A 197 -9.22 -8.75 4.16
N TYR A 198 -9.68 -8.44 2.94
CA TYR A 198 -11.11 -8.29 2.65
C TYR A 198 -11.85 -9.63 2.65
N LEU A 199 -11.22 -10.69 2.14
CA LEU A 199 -11.78 -12.05 2.17
C LEU A 199 -11.92 -12.58 3.60
N ILE A 200 -10.92 -12.35 4.46
CA ILE A 200 -11.00 -12.66 5.90
C ILE A 200 -12.18 -11.90 6.53
N TYR A 201 -12.30 -10.60 6.25
CA TYR A 201 -13.44 -9.80 6.74
C TYR A 201 -14.80 -10.37 6.28
N SER A 202 -14.84 -10.95 5.09
CA SER A 202 -16.03 -11.57 4.51
C SER A 202 -16.28 -13.02 4.99
N GLY A 203 -15.46 -13.53 5.92
CA GLY A 203 -15.60 -14.87 6.48
C GLY A 203 -15.08 -16.00 5.57
N VAL A 204 -14.22 -15.66 4.61
CA VAL A 204 -13.57 -16.62 3.70
C VAL A 204 -12.17 -16.94 4.24
N GLU A 205 -11.85 -18.22 4.40
CA GLU A 205 -10.47 -18.65 4.68
C GLU A 205 -9.60 -18.37 3.46
N VAL A 206 -8.38 -17.88 3.67
CA VAL A 206 -7.48 -17.42 2.60
C VAL A 206 -6.18 -18.19 2.60
N PHE A 207 -5.56 -18.30 1.43
CA PHE A 207 -4.22 -18.87 1.30
C PHE A 207 -3.13 -17.87 1.68
N ILE A 208 -3.39 -16.58 1.44
CA ILE A 208 -2.44 -15.52 1.69
C ILE A 208 -3.16 -14.21 2.02
N ASP A 209 -2.52 -13.35 2.81
CA ASP A 209 -3.04 -12.03 3.15
C ASP A 209 -1.92 -10.99 3.35
N GLY A 210 -2.32 -9.73 3.58
CA GLY A 210 -1.47 -8.56 3.70
C GLY A 210 -0.44 -8.55 4.84
N ARG A 211 -0.37 -9.59 5.68
CA ARG A 211 0.57 -9.70 6.80
C ARG A 211 1.85 -10.45 6.38
N ALA A 212 2.60 -9.88 5.42
CA ALA A 212 3.84 -10.46 4.89
C ALA A 212 4.84 -10.95 5.95
N ASP A 213 4.89 -10.29 7.12
CA ASP A 213 5.79 -10.58 8.24
C ASP A 213 5.68 -12.03 8.76
N PHE A 214 4.55 -12.70 8.53
CA PHE A 214 4.31 -14.09 8.96
C PHE A 214 4.60 -15.13 7.88
N TYR A 215 4.93 -14.70 6.66
CA TYR A 215 5.21 -15.60 5.54
C TYR A 215 6.71 -15.67 5.27
N PRO A 216 7.29 -16.88 5.09
CA PRO A 216 8.69 -17.03 4.70
C PRO A 216 9.02 -16.29 3.39
N GLY A 217 10.24 -15.73 3.30
CA GLY A 217 10.78 -15.08 2.11
C GLY A 217 10.56 -15.89 0.82
N GLU A 218 11.07 -17.11 0.84
CA GLU A 218 11.00 -18.07 -0.27
C GLU A 218 9.57 -18.41 -0.68
N PHE A 219 8.63 -18.46 0.28
CA PHE A 219 7.23 -18.71 -0.02
C PHE A 219 6.59 -17.54 -0.77
N LEU A 220 6.79 -16.29 -0.33
CA LEU A 220 6.21 -15.15 -1.05
C LEU A 220 6.86 -14.96 -2.42
N GLU A 221 8.17 -15.20 -2.55
CA GLU A 221 8.82 -15.21 -3.85
C GLU A 221 8.21 -16.29 -4.76
N ASP A 222 8.02 -17.51 -4.25
CA ASP A 222 7.39 -18.61 -4.98
C ASP A 222 5.96 -18.25 -5.42
N PHE A 223 5.19 -17.66 -4.52
CA PHE A 223 3.84 -17.15 -4.78
C PHE A 223 3.86 -16.09 -5.89
N PHE A 224 4.57 -14.97 -5.71
CA PHE A 224 4.53 -13.85 -6.65
C PHE A 224 5.09 -14.21 -8.03
N GLN A 225 6.15 -15.00 -8.09
CA GLN A 225 6.70 -15.44 -9.39
C GLN A 225 5.75 -16.40 -10.11
N SER A 226 5.10 -17.33 -9.39
CA SER A 226 4.15 -18.27 -9.99
C SER A 226 2.88 -17.56 -10.46
N THR A 227 2.28 -16.73 -9.61
CA THR A 227 1.04 -16.02 -9.94
C THR A 227 1.27 -14.89 -10.93
N GLY A 228 2.48 -14.33 -10.98
CA GLY A 228 2.90 -13.35 -11.99
C GLY A 228 3.35 -13.96 -13.31
N LEU A 229 3.37 -15.29 -13.44
CA LEU A 229 3.90 -16.04 -14.60
C LEU A 229 5.36 -15.71 -14.96
N LEU A 230 6.17 -15.31 -13.97
CA LEU A 230 7.62 -15.19 -14.12
C LEU A 230 8.30 -16.56 -14.11
N LYS A 231 7.59 -17.58 -13.63
CA LYS A 231 7.96 -19.00 -13.72
C LYS A 231 6.72 -19.84 -14.03
N ASN A 232 6.94 -21.10 -14.42
CA ASN A 232 5.86 -22.03 -14.69
C ASN A 232 5.03 -22.29 -13.40
N PRO A 233 3.72 -21.95 -13.38
CA PRO A 233 2.91 -22.13 -12.18
C PRO A 233 2.50 -23.58 -11.91
N ALA A 234 2.78 -24.52 -12.83
CA ALA A 234 2.33 -25.91 -12.71
C ALA A 234 2.77 -26.58 -11.39
N ASP A 235 4.05 -26.42 -11.01
CA ASP A 235 4.58 -27.00 -9.77
C ASP A 235 3.93 -26.40 -8.52
N PHE A 236 3.67 -25.09 -8.55
CA PHE A 236 2.99 -24.38 -7.46
C PHE A 236 1.55 -24.89 -7.31
N PHE A 237 0.81 -25.00 -8.41
CA PHE A 237 -0.57 -25.48 -8.41
C PHE A 237 -0.67 -26.96 -8.01
N SER A 238 0.32 -27.77 -8.40
CA SER A 238 0.42 -29.17 -8.01
C SER A 238 0.71 -29.32 -6.51
N ARG A 239 1.63 -28.51 -5.96
CA ARG A 239 2.03 -28.58 -4.54
C ARG A 239 0.90 -28.25 -3.58
N TYR A 240 0.13 -27.20 -3.87
CA TYR A 240 -0.91 -26.71 -2.96
C TYR A 240 -2.31 -27.23 -3.28
N GLU A 241 -2.49 -27.85 -4.46
CA GLU A 241 -3.70 -28.55 -4.87
C GLU A 241 -5.00 -27.74 -4.68
N PHE A 242 -5.02 -26.50 -5.17
CA PHE A 242 -6.19 -25.62 -5.03
C PHE A 242 -7.45 -26.23 -5.63
N ASP A 243 -8.58 -26.05 -4.94
CA ASP A 243 -9.91 -26.49 -5.39
C ASP A 243 -10.65 -25.35 -6.09
N TYR A 244 -10.44 -24.13 -5.58
CA TYR A 244 -11.00 -22.90 -6.10
C TYR A 244 -9.93 -21.83 -6.28
N ILE A 245 -10.14 -20.95 -7.24
CA ILE A 245 -9.31 -19.76 -7.45
C ILE A 245 -10.24 -18.56 -7.53
N ILE A 246 -10.04 -17.59 -6.64
CA ILE A 246 -10.61 -16.25 -6.76
C ILE A 246 -9.50 -15.30 -7.18
N TRP A 247 -9.66 -14.60 -8.30
CA TRP A 247 -8.56 -13.79 -8.83
C TRP A 247 -9.04 -12.59 -9.62
N GLU A 248 -8.12 -11.67 -9.90
CA GLU A 248 -8.35 -10.50 -10.75
C GLU A 248 -8.63 -10.92 -12.19
N LYS A 249 -9.72 -10.41 -12.77
CA LYS A 249 -10.17 -10.79 -14.10
C LYS A 249 -9.13 -10.53 -15.19
N ASN A 250 -8.47 -9.37 -15.14
CA ASN A 250 -7.53 -8.91 -16.16
C ASN A 250 -6.09 -9.06 -15.69
N SER A 251 -5.68 -10.30 -15.42
CA SER A 251 -4.32 -10.61 -14.96
C SER A 251 -3.66 -11.71 -15.80
N PRO A 252 -2.32 -11.79 -15.82
CA PRO A 252 -1.60 -12.88 -16.47
C PRO A 252 -2.08 -14.26 -16.01
N LEU A 253 -2.28 -14.43 -14.69
CA LEU A 253 -2.74 -15.71 -14.13
C LEU A 253 -4.12 -16.13 -14.65
N THR A 254 -5.06 -15.20 -14.72
CA THR A 254 -6.40 -15.50 -15.23
C THR A 254 -6.37 -15.91 -16.70
N PHE A 255 -5.50 -15.29 -17.50
CA PHE A 255 -5.28 -15.71 -18.89
C PHE A 255 -4.69 -17.13 -18.98
N TYR A 256 -3.74 -17.47 -18.12
CA TYR A 256 -3.19 -18.82 -18.05
C TYR A 256 -4.26 -19.85 -17.65
N ILE A 257 -5.06 -19.56 -16.62
CA ILE A 257 -6.12 -20.45 -16.11
C ILE A 257 -7.22 -20.65 -17.15
N SER A 258 -7.64 -19.59 -17.87
CA SER A 258 -8.73 -19.68 -18.86
C SER A 258 -8.41 -20.60 -20.05
N ASN A 259 -7.12 -20.80 -20.34
CA ASN A 259 -6.65 -21.71 -21.38
C ASN A 259 -6.37 -23.13 -20.86
N SER A 260 -6.55 -23.38 -19.56
CA SER A 260 -6.31 -24.69 -18.96
C SER A 260 -7.58 -25.55 -18.98
N PRO A 261 -7.50 -26.81 -19.46
CA PRO A 261 -8.64 -27.72 -19.39
C PRO A 261 -8.96 -28.16 -17.96
N GLU A 262 -8.10 -27.89 -16.97
CA GLU A 262 -8.30 -28.31 -15.58
C GLU A 262 -9.33 -27.47 -14.82
N TRP A 263 -9.61 -26.27 -15.31
CA TRP A 263 -10.40 -25.27 -14.62
C TRP A 263 -11.72 -25.00 -15.35
N GLU A 264 -12.75 -24.70 -14.57
CA GLU A 264 -14.07 -24.31 -15.02
C GLU A 264 -14.41 -22.95 -14.42
N LEU A 265 -14.80 -21.99 -15.27
CA LEU A 265 -15.22 -20.67 -14.83
C LEU A 265 -16.61 -20.77 -14.18
N LEU A 266 -16.73 -20.37 -12.92
CA LEU A 266 -18.00 -20.36 -12.18
C LEU A 266 -18.62 -18.96 -12.09
N TYR A 267 -17.79 -17.93 -12.01
CA TYR A 267 -18.23 -16.55 -11.83
C TYR A 267 -17.27 -15.58 -12.50
N SER A 268 -17.81 -14.49 -13.06
CA SER A 268 -17.03 -13.36 -13.57
C SER A 268 -17.83 -12.07 -13.44
N ASP A 269 -17.20 -11.01 -12.93
CA ASP A 269 -17.71 -9.64 -12.99
C ASP A 269 -16.69 -8.68 -13.61
N GLU A 270 -16.74 -7.40 -13.30
CA GLU A 270 -15.80 -6.40 -13.85
C GLU A 270 -14.41 -6.49 -13.22
N VAL A 271 -14.31 -6.97 -11.98
CA VAL A 271 -13.08 -6.95 -11.16
C VAL A 271 -12.47 -8.35 -11.04
N SER A 272 -13.32 -9.37 -10.93
CA SER A 272 -12.95 -10.67 -10.38
C SER A 272 -13.52 -11.85 -11.17
N VAL A 273 -12.87 -12.99 -10.99
CA VAL A 273 -13.27 -14.29 -11.53
C VAL A 273 -13.15 -15.36 -10.46
N ILE A 274 -14.02 -16.37 -10.53
CA ILE A 274 -13.90 -17.60 -9.73
C ILE A 274 -13.79 -18.79 -10.67
N TYR A 275 -12.75 -19.58 -10.49
CA TYR A 275 -12.58 -20.87 -11.13
C TYR A 275 -12.72 -22.01 -10.12
N ARG A 276 -13.25 -23.13 -10.57
CA ARG A 276 -13.27 -24.41 -9.85
C ARG A 276 -12.49 -25.45 -10.64
N ARG A 277 -11.79 -26.33 -9.93
CA ARG A 277 -11.09 -27.45 -10.54
C ARG A 277 -12.08 -28.52 -11.02
N ARG A 278 -12.00 -28.97 -12.27
CA ARG A 278 -12.97 -29.91 -12.87
C ARG A 278 -13.01 -31.29 -12.22
N ASN A 279 -11.90 -31.76 -11.67
CA ASN A 279 -11.81 -33.08 -11.02
C ASN A 279 -12.18 -33.05 -9.53
N PHE A 280 -12.76 -31.95 -9.04
CA PHE A 280 -13.18 -31.80 -7.65
C PHE A 280 -14.46 -32.62 -7.39
N LEU A 281 -14.36 -33.64 -6.54
CA LEU A 281 -15.54 -34.24 -5.90
C LEU A 281 -15.89 -33.32 -4.73
N GLY A 282 -17.15 -32.91 -4.63
CA GLY A 282 -17.63 -31.90 -3.65
C GLY A 282 -17.45 -32.25 -2.17
N ASP A 283 -16.73 -33.33 -1.84
CA ASP A 283 -16.35 -33.79 -0.51
C ASP A 283 -14.87 -33.50 -0.16
N GLY A 284 -14.18 -32.70 -0.98
CA GLY A 284 -12.76 -32.36 -0.78
C GLY A 284 -11.78 -33.41 -1.37
N ARG A 285 -12.28 -34.36 -2.16
CA ARG A 285 -11.43 -35.36 -2.85
C ARG A 285 -11.24 -34.99 -4.31
N ILE A 286 -10.02 -35.10 -4.79
CA ILE A 286 -9.75 -35.05 -6.23
C ILE A 286 -10.06 -36.44 -6.80
N LYS A 287 -10.90 -36.52 -7.84
CA LYS A 287 -11.14 -37.77 -8.55
C LYS A 287 -9.79 -38.27 -9.09
N ASN A 288 -9.28 -39.39 -8.54
CA ASN A 288 -7.98 -39.99 -8.83
C ASN A 288 -7.59 -39.76 -10.30
N ARG A 289 -6.64 -38.85 -10.55
CA ARG A 289 -5.86 -38.92 -11.78
C ARG A 289 -4.98 -40.13 -11.62
N GLY A 290 -4.96 -41.02 -12.61
CA GLY A 290 -3.92 -42.04 -12.70
C GLY A 290 -2.58 -41.33 -12.69
N TYR A 291 -1.94 -41.29 -11.53
CA TYR A 291 -0.56 -40.88 -11.38
C TYR A 291 0.27 -42.02 -11.94
N THR A 292 0.76 -41.86 -13.17
CA THR A 292 1.87 -42.68 -13.67
C THR A 292 3.14 -42.07 -13.09
N ASP A 293 3.72 -42.79 -12.14
CA ASP A 293 5.03 -42.52 -11.57
C ASP A 293 6.09 -42.43 -12.70
N PRO A 294 6.77 -41.29 -12.89
CA PRO A 294 7.82 -41.15 -13.90
C PRO A 294 9.08 -41.99 -13.59
N THR A 295 9.15 -42.63 -12.41
CA THR A 295 10.26 -43.49 -12.01
C THR A 295 9.99 -44.99 -12.24
N ALA A 296 8.83 -45.35 -12.80
CA ALA A 296 8.49 -46.75 -13.04
C ALA A 296 9.21 -47.38 -14.26
N ASP A 297 9.90 -46.59 -15.08
CA ASP A 297 10.69 -47.04 -16.25
C ASP A 297 12.19 -46.67 -16.14
N ALA A 298 12.75 -46.66 -14.91
CA ALA A 298 14.19 -46.52 -14.67
C ALA A 298 14.77 -47.72 -13.90
#